data_AF-A0A6N8U5B9-F1
#
_entry.id   AF-A0A6N8U5B9-F1
#
_cell.length_a   1.000
_cell.length_b   1.000
_cell.length_c   1.000
_cell.angle_alpha   90.00
_cell.angle_beta   90.00
_cell.angle_gamma   90.00
#
_symmetry.space_group_name_H-M   'P 1'
#
loop_
_entity.id
_entity.type
_entity.pdbx_description
1 polymer ?
#
loop_
_entity_poly.entity_id
_entity_poly.type
_entity_poly.pdbx_seq_one_letter_code
_entity_poly.pdbx_strand_id
1 'polypeptide(L)'
;MLKCFLTTYRIRLSTAVNRWIYYLRKIPLIKHLFPASLYHKTGLKDGLSCIMVLYAVLSELFKKSFYIAVLYGLVIMNVPPDGPRLAAFLQLFLFFSVIGGSMNNLMMFQTDELRRMFLKIMRFDSSLYIRTYVYSEYLMYTVFMLPGMIIAILLFDGNILLAPALLSLALGAHTAIDYLQMKWFEKRHTLPLIKHNIKIVFISFVVFIAGIVLIMQDWILQPLVNICYIGFLGIPITAAVFMKINRYPYFSEASQLSINYFNQMISAAGTGDSAFQDVVIRDKDIAEMTSDRNTFANRHGYEYLNALFFHRQKRIFFRPVRNRLLILTALALFIIILGRIIKVSDQAAASLNALFPGLVFIMYIMNIGIRATRSLFYNCDASLLQYSFYRRKDAVLKNFAIRLRHLVTYNMIPAAVLCIYLTVGISVLHIPISAADMAISIITILLLSVLFSVHYLFLYYVFQPFTKDYNEKNPFYTILNNAMYIVCLTVMNLHVEIANFVIYVFLFTITYILIALFCVYRYAPKTFRIK
;
A
#
# COMPACT_ATOMS: atom_id res chain seq x y z
N MET A 1 -9.46 35.86 -2.19
CA MET A 1 -9.61 34.43 -2.50
C MET A 1 -9.35 34.12 -3.96
N LEU A 2 -10.05 34.75 -4.92
CA LEU A 2 -9.87 34.50 -6.36
C LEU A 2 -8.41 34.63 -6.86
N LYS A 3 -7.69 35.68 -6.46
CA LYS A 3 -6.26 35.84 -6.77
C LYS A 3 -5.41 34.68 -6.21
N CYS A 4 -5.68 34.24 -4.98
CA CYS A 4 -5.00 33.11 -4.35
C CYS A 4 -5.30 31.80 -5.11
N PHE A 5 -6.54 31.58 -5.52
CA PHE A 5 -6.94 30.44 -6.34
C PHE A 5 -6.17 30.41 -7.66
N LEU A 6 -6.19 31.53 -8.42
CA LEU A 6 -5.51 31.65 -9.70
C LEU A 6 -4.00 31.42 -9.57
N THR A 7 -3.35 32.01 -8.57
CA THR A 7 -1.91 31.81 -8.33
C THR A 7 -1.60 30.35 -7.99
N THR A 8 -2.36 29.76 -7.08
CA THR A 8 -2.19 28.36 -6.67
C THR A 8 -2.38 27.42 -7.87
N TYR A 9 -3.42 27.65 -8.69
CA TYR A 9 -3.72 26.85 -9.86
C TYR A 9 -2.64 26.99 -10.95
N ARG A 10 -2.13 28.20 -11.21
CA ARG A 10 -1.00 28.43 -12.13
C ARG A 10 0.26 27.68 -11.70
N ILE A 11 0.57 27.68 -10.40
CA ILE A 11 1.72 26.95 -9.86
C ILE A 11 1.50 25.43 -9.98
N ARG A 12 0.29 24.93 -9.69
CA ARG A 12 -0.07 23.52 -9.90
C ARG A 12 0.11 23.10 -11.36
N LEU A 13 -0.40 23.89 -12.30
CA LEU A 13 -0.26 23.64 -13.74
C LEU A 13 1.20 23.64 -14.17
N SER A 14 1.96 24.67 -13.81
CA SER A 14 3.40 24.75 -14.14
C SER A 14 4.18 23.55 -13.59
N THR A 15 3.89 23.14 -12.35
CA THR A 15 4.50 21.95 -11.73
C THR A 15 4.10 20.67 -12.47
N ALA A 16 2.83 20.54 -12.87
CA ALA A 16 2.32 19.38 -13.59
C ALA A 16 2.92 19.29 -15.01
N VAL A 17 3.00 20.40 -15.75
CA VAL A 17 3.67 20.49 -17.06
C VAL A 17 5.14 20.10 -16.93
N ASN A 18 5.85 20.64 -15.93
CA ASN A 18 7.26 20.29 -15.70
C ASN A 18 7.45 18.81 -15.36
N ARG A 19 6.54 18.21 -14.58
CA ARG A 19 6.52 16.76 -14.29
C ARG A 19 6.28 15.94 -15.56
N TRP A 20 5.33 16.35 -16.40
CA TRP A 20 5.05 15.70 -17.69
C TRP A 20 6.26 15.73 -18.63
N ILE A 21 6.87 16.90 -18.82
CA ILE A 21 8.11 17.05 -19.61
C ILE A 21 9.21 16.13 -19.08
N TYR A 22 9.37 16.07 -17.75
CA TYR A 22 10.36 15.20 -17.11
C TYR A 22 10.13 13.71 -17.43
N TYR A 23 8.88 13.24 -17.36
CA TYR A 23 8.55 11.84 -17.68
C TYR A 23 8.73 11.52 -19.16
N LEU A 24 8.28 12.40 -20.06
CA LEU A 24 8.45 12.22 -21.50
C LEU A 24 9.92 12.12 -21.91
N ARG A 25 10.79 12.92 -21.26
CA ARG A 25 12.25 12.86 -21.49
C ARG A 25 12.89 11.54 -21.06
N LYS A 26 12.28 10.80 -20.13
CA LYS A 26 12.79 9.49 -19.68
C LYS A 26 12.45 8.34 -20.64
N ILE A 27 11.54 8.54 -21.60
CA ILE A 27 11.15 7.50 -22.55
C ILE A 27 12.24 7.38 -23.64
N PRO A 28 12.95 6.24 -23.75
CA PRO A 28 14.12 6.11 -24.64
C PRO A 28 13.85 6.42 -26.11
N LEU A 29 12.65 6.11 -26.60
CA LEU A 29 12.22 6.32 -27.98
C LEU A 29 11.93 7.79 -28.34
N ILE A 30 11.43 8.57 -27.38
CA ILE A 30 10.86 9.91 -27.63
C ILE A 30 11.73 11.02 -27.01
N LYS A 31 12.77 10.65 -26.24
CA LYS A 31 13.67 11.61 -25.54
C LYS A 31 14.27 12.68 -26.45
N HIS A 32 14.47 12.37 -27.74
CA HIS A 32 15.05 13.29 -28.73
C HIS A 32 14.11 14.46 -29.07
N LEU A 33 12.79 14.28 -28.95
CA LEU A 33 11.78 15.32 -29.18
C LEU A 33 11.61 16.26 -27.97
N PHE A 34 12.16 15.92 -26.80
CA PHE A 34 12.01 16.67 -25.56
C PHE A 34 13.35 17.14 -24.94
N PRO A 35 14.09 18.07 -25.61
CA PRO A 35 15.33 18.65 -25.07
C PRO A 35 15.11 19.54 -23.84
N ALA A 36 16.16 19.72 -23.03
CA ALA A 36 16.11 20.52 -21.79
C ALA A 36 15.72 22.00 -22.01
N SER A 37 15.88 22.51 -23.24
CA SER A 37 15.46 23.86 -23.64
C SER A 37 13.94 24.09 -23.53
N LEU A 38 13.12 23.03 -23.50
CA LEU A 38 11.66 23.13 -23.31
C LEU A 38 11.27 23.72 -21.96
N TYR A 39 12.13 23.65 -20.94
CA TYR A 39 11.86 24.29 -19.65
C TYR A 39 11.90 25.83 -19.73
N HIS A 40 12.57 26.42 -20.73
CA HIS A 40 12.68 27.88 -20.86
C HIS A 40 11.66 28.50 -21.83
N LYS A 41 11.09 27.71 -22.76
CA LYS A 41 10.15 28.23 -23.78
C LYS A 41 8.75 28.47 -23.19
N THR A 42 8.44 29.73 -22.86
CA THR A 42 7.17 30.15 -22.26
C THR A 42 5.95 29.90 -23.16
N GLY A 43 6.02 30.21 -24.46
CA GLY A 43 4.87 30.01 -25.37
C GLY A 43 4.45 28.55 -25.56
N LEU A 44 5.41 27.60 -25.59
CA LEU A 44 5.10 26.16 -25.60
C LEU A 44 4.48 25.70 -24.28
N LYS A 45 4.87 26.31 -23.17
CA LYS A 45 4.29 26.02 -21.85
C LYS A 45 2.85 26.48 -21.74
N ASP A 46 2.45 27.55 -22.42
CA ASP A 46 1.07 28.02 -22.40
C ASP A 46 0.14 27.03 -23.14
N GLY A 47 0.56 26.54 -24.31
CA GLY A 47 -0.14 25.47 -25.03
C GLY A 47 -0.22 24.16 -24.24
N LEU A 48 0.89 23.72 -23.66
CA LEU A 48 0.92 22.54 -22.78
C LEU A 48 0.07 22.74 -21.51
N SER A 49 -0.01 23.96 -20.98
CA SER A 49 -0.85 24.26 -19.83
C SER A 49 -2.33 24.11 -20.17
N CYS A 50 -2.76 24.54 -21.36
CA CYS A 50 -4.14 24.32 -21.83
C CYS A 50 -4.48 22.82 -21.92
N ILE A 51 -3.57 22.03 -22.52
CA ILE A 51 -3.71 20.56 -22.58
C ILE A 51 -3.78 19.95 -21.18
N MET A 52 -2.94 20.43 -20.24
CA MET A 52 -2.95 19.94 -18.86
C MET A 52 -4.22 20.32 -18.09
N VAL A 53 -4.83 21.48 -18.38
CA VAL A 53 -6.15 21.84 -17.83
C VAL A 53 -7.20 20.88 -18.36
N LEU A 54 -7.25 20.67 -19.68
CA LEU A 54 -8.21 19.74 -20.29
C LEU A 54 -8.04 18.31 -19.74
N TYR A 55 -6.80 17.84 -19.66
CA TYR A 55 -6.47 16.56 -19.04
C TYR A 55 -6.93 16.50 -17.59
N ALA A 56 -6.69 17.54 -16.78
CA ALA A 56 -7.11 17.57 -15.37
C ALA A 56 -8.63 17.49 -15.22
N VAL A 57 -9.38 18.23 -16.04
CA VAL A 57 -10.85 18.21 -16.07
C VAL A 57 -11.36 16.83 -16.47
N LEU A 58 -10.86 16.26 -17.57
CA LEU A 58 -11.26 14.93 -18.04
C LEU A 58 -10.86 13.83 -17.04
N SER A 59 -9.67 13.92 -16.43
CA SER A 59 -9.21 13.01 -15.38
C SER A 59 -10.16 13.04 -14.19
N GLU A 60 -10.55 14.23 -13.73
CA GLU A 60 -11.39 14.35 -12.54
C GLU A 60 -12.82 13.85 -12.82
N LEU A 61 -13.38 14.20 -13.97
CA LEU A 61 -14.65 13.65 -14.43
C LEU A 61 -14.59 12.12 -14.54
N PHE A 62 -13.53 11.57 -15.15
CA PHE A 62 -13.33 10.13 -15.28
C PHE A 62 -13.27 9.44 -13.91
N LYS A 63 -12.50 9.97 -12.95
CA LYS A 63 -12.41 9.38 -11.60
C LYS A 63 -13.76 9.34 -10.90
N LYS A 64 -14.55 10.42 -10.96
CA LYS A 64 -15.87 10.48 -10.30
C LYS A 64 -16.89 9.58 -11.00
N SER A 65 -16.93 9.58 -12.34
CA SER A 65 -17.80 8.69 -13.09
C SER A 65 -17.42 7.23 -12.92
N PHE A 66 -16.12 6.90 -12.92
CA PHE A 66 -15.62 5.55 -12.66
C PHE A 66 -15.99 5.07 -11.26
N TYR A 67 -15.86 5.93 -10.25
CA TYR A 67 -16.31 5.63 -8.89
C TYR A 67 -17.79 5.24 -8.85
N ILE A 68 -18.65 6.01 -9.53
CA ILE A 68 -20.09 5.73 -9.58
C ILE A 68 -20.39 4.46 -10.38
N ALA A 69 -19.66 4.25 -11.49
CA ALA A 69 -19.79 3.05 -12.31
C ALA A 69 -19.40 1.77 -11.54
N VAL A 70 -18.38 1.83 -10.67
CA VAL A 70 -18.02 0.73 -9.78
C VAL A 70 -19.16 0.42 -8.80
N LEU A 71 -19.75 1.44 -8.17
CA LEU A 71 -20.90 1.25 -7.28
C LEU A 71 -22.11 0.65 -8.03
N TYR A 72 -22.39 1.17 -9.23
CA TYR A 72 -23.44 0.66 -10.11
C TYR A 72 -23.20 -0.82 -10.48
N GLY A 73 -21.99 -1.15 -10.91
CA GLY A 73 -21.61 -2.53 -11.26
C GLY A 73 -21.71 -3.49 -10.07
N LEU A 74 -21.31 -3.06 -8.87
CA LEU A 74 -21.45 -3.86 -7.65
C LEU A 74 -22.93 -4.17 -7.34
N VAL A 75 -23.84 -3.22 -7.56
CA VAL A 75 -25.28 -3.48 -7.38
C VAL A 75 -25.79 -4.49 -8.40
N ILE A 76 -25.44 -4.34 -9.68
CA ILE A 76 -25.91 -5.28 -10.73
C ILE A 76 -25.40 -6.70 -10.48
N MET A 77 -24.17 -6.85 -10.02
CA MET A 77 -23.58 -8.16 -9.75
C MET A 77 -24.20 -8.88 -8.55
N ASN A 78 -24.69 -8.13 -7.56
CA ASN A 78 -25.16 -8.70 -6.29
C ASN A 78 -26.69 -8.65 -6.13
N VAL A 79 -27.41 -7.84 -6.93
CA VAL A 79 -28.85 -7.66 -6.82
C VAL A 79 -29.54 -8.02 -8.14
N PRO A 80 -30.50 -8.97 -8.14
CA PRO A 80 -31.19 -9.39 -9.35
C PRO A 80 -31.97 -8.24 -10.01
N PRO A 81 -32.34 -8.37 -11.31
CA PRO A 81 -33.10 -7.34 -12.05
C PRO A 81 -34.39 -6.91 -11.35
N ASP A 82 -35.12 -7.85 -10.79
CA ASP A 82 -36.39 -7.60 -10.10
C ASP A 82 -36.19 -7.14 -8.64
N GLY A 83 -34.94 -7.08 -8.17
CA GLY A 83 -34.59 -6.65 -6.83
C GLY A 83 -34.57 -5.12 -6.66
N PRO A 84 -34.54 -4.61 -5.41
CA PRO A 84 -34.54 -3.18 -5.12
C PRO A 84 -33.17 -2.52 -5.38
N ARG A 85 -32.72 -2.51 -6.64
CA ARG A 85 -31.40 -2.03 -7.09
C ARG A 85 -31.14 -0.58 -6.73
N LEU A 86 -32.14 0.29 -6.87
CA LEU A 86 -32.02 1.69 -6.47
C LEU A 86 -31.68 1.81 -4.98
N ALA A 87 -32.43 1.13 -4.09
CA ALA A 87 -32.17 1.17 -2.66
C ALA A 87 -30.79 0.61 -2.29
N ALA A 88 -30.35 -0.47 -2.96
CA ALA A 88 -29.01 -1.02 -2.78
C ALA A 88 -27.90 -0.04 -3.21
N PHE A 89 -28.10 0.68 -4.32
CA PHE A 89 -27.19 1.73 -4.77
C PHE A 89 -27.09 2.88 -3.76
N LEU A 90 -28.24 3.34 -3.25
CA LEU A 90 -28.29 4.38 -2.20
C LEU A 90 -27.56 3.91 -0.94
N GLN A 91 -27.78 2.66 -0.52
CA GLN A 91 -27.10 2.06 0.63
C GLN A 91 -25.58 2.06 0.43
N LEU A 92 -25.06 1.51 -0.68
CA LEU A 92 -23.62 1.54 -0.96
C LEU A 92 -23.05 2.95 -0.97
N PHE A 93 -23.78 3.90 -1.57
CA PHE A 93 -23.36 5.29 -1.60
C PHE A 93 -23.26 5.89 -0.19
N LEU A 94 -24.21 5.61 0.71
CA LEU A 94 -24.17 6.06 2.10
C LEU A 94 -22.97 5.49 2.85
N PHE A 95 -22.76 4.18 2.79
CA PHE A 95 -21.62 3.53 3.47
C PHE A 95 -20.28 4.06 2.93
N PHE A 96 -20.18 4.26 1.61
CA PHE A 96 -18.90 4.57 0.99
C PHE A 96 -18.60 6.07 0.90
N SER A 97 -19.52 6.89 0.42
CA SER A 97 -19.32 8.35 0.28
C SER A 97 -19.63 9.10 1.57
N VAL A 98 -20.73 8.78 2.26
CA VAL A 98 -21.18 9.55 3.43
C VAL A 98 -20.42 9.15 4.69
N ILE A 99 -20.26 7.86 4.97
CA ILE A 99 -19.56 7.40 6.18
C ILE A 99 -18.05 7.25 5.93
N GLY A 100 -17.64 6.37 5.02
CA GLY A 100 -16.20 6.14 4.76
C GLY A 100 -15.50 7.35 4.13
N GLY A 101 -16.14 7.98 3.15
CA GLY A 101 -15.59 9.10 2.40
C GLY A 101 -15.34 10.33 3.28
N SER A 102 -16.29 10.68 4.13
CA SER A 102 -16.19 11.85 5.03
C SER A 102 -15.04 11.75 6.03
N MET A 103 -14.72 10.54 6.50
CA MET A 103 -13.61 10.32 7.44
C MET A 103 -12.24 10.32 6.76
N ASN A 104 -12.17 9.86 5.52
CA ASN A 104 -10.91 9.65 4.80
C ASN A 104 -10.47 10.86 3.97
N ASN A 105 -11.42 11.56 3.34
CA ASN A 105 -11.13 12.65 2.40
C ASN A 105 -11.37 14.02 3.05
N LEU A 106 -10.46 14.39 3.95
CA LEU A 106 -10.55 15.61 4.74
C LEU A 106 -9.94 16.79 3.98
N MET A 107 -10.76 17.66 3.43
CA MET A 107 -10.27 18.74 2.56
C MET A 107 -9.50 19.80 3.34
N MET A 108 -9.87 20.06 4.61
CA MET A 108 -9.36 21.19 5.38
C MET A 108 -7.89 21.06 5.78
N PHE A 109 -7.48 19.93 6.36
CA PHE A 109 -6.14 19.79 6.96
C PHE A 109 -5.27 18.67 6.36
N GLN A 110 -5.78 17.84 5.45
CA GLN A 110 -4.98 16.80 4.81
C GLN A 110 -3.87 17.39 3.94
N THR A 111 -2.62 17.12 4.28
CA THR A 111 -1.45 17.72 3.60
C THR A 111 -0.88 16.79 2.55
N ASP A 112 -0.61 17.35 1.37
CA ASP A 112 0.16 16.77 0.27
C ASP A 112 1.45 17.57 0.01
N GLU A 113 2.27 17.13 -0.95
CA GLU A 113 3.53 17.82 -1.30
C GLU A 113 3.29 19.27 -1.73
N LEU A 114 2.24 19.52 -2.52
CA LEU A 114 1.92 20.85 -3.03
C LEU A 114 1.47 21.78 -1.90
N ARG A 115 0.60 21.31 -0.99
CA ARG A 115 0.22 22.07 0.21
C ARG A 115 1.43 22.37 1.08
N ARG A 116 2.33 21.40 1.29
CA ARG A 116 3.59 21.63 2.01
C ARG A 116 4.42 22.71 1.32
N MET A 117 4.52 22.69 -0.01
CA MET A 117 5.22 23.71 -0.77
C MET A 117 4.60 25.10 -0.57
N PHE A 118 3.28 25.23 -0.72
CA PHE A 118 2.58 26.52 -0.56
C PHE A 118 2.72 27.09 0.85
N LEU A 119 2.52 26.27 1.89
CA LEU A 119 2.47 26.73 3.27
C LEU A 119 3.86 26.84 3.92
N LYS A 120 4.76 25.88 3.68
CA LYS A 120 6.09 25.85 4.33
C LYS A 120 7.18 26.54 3.53
N ILE A 121 7.20 26.38 2.20
CA ILE A 121 8.27 26.93 1.34
C ILE A 121 7.89 28.33 0.86
N MET A 122 6.73 28.47 0.22
CA MET A 122 6.25 29.74 -0.33
C MET A 122 5.60 30.65 0.71
N ARG A 123 5.37 30.14 1.94
CA ARG A 123 4.81 30.89 3.08
C ARG A 123 3.53 31.63 2.76
N PHE A 124 2.63 31.00 2.01
CA PHE A 124 1.29 31.56 1.78
C PHE A 124 0.55 31.73 3.10
N ASP A 125 -0.27 32.79 3.19
CA ASP A 125 -1.18 32.95 4.32
C ASP A 125 -2.07 31.71 4.45
N SER A 126 -1.94 31.01 5.57
CA SER A 126 -2.60 29.72 5.78
C SER A 126 -4.12 29.84 5.79
N SER A 127 -4.65 30.94 6.35
CA SER A 127 -6.10 31.16 6.43
C SER A 127 -6.70 31.38 5.04
N LEU A 128 -6.07 32.23 4.23
CA LEU A 128 -6.51 32.56 2.89
C LEU A 128 -6.39 31.35 1.95
N TYR A 129 -5.28 30.61 2.05
CA TYR A 129 -5.04 29.42 1.25
C TYR A 129 -6.06 28.32 1.57
N ILE A 130 -6.26 27.96 2.84
CA ILE A 130 -7.14 26.85 3.22
C ILE A 130 -8.59 27.16 2.89
N ARG A 131 -9.06 28.38 3.17
CA ARG A 131 -10.41 28.79 2.77
C ARG A 131 -10.58 28.62 1.27
N THR A 132 -9.69 29.22 0.48
CA THR A 132 -9.74 29.15 -0.98
C THR A 132 -9.72 27.70 -1.48
N TYR A 133 -8.85 26.85 -0.92
CA TYR A 133 -8.72 25.45 -1.27
C TYR A 133 -10.00 24.67 -0.98
N VAL A 134 -10.51 24.76 0.25
CA VAL A 134 -11.69 24.03 0.71
C VAL A 134 -12.93 24.40 -0.13
N TYR A 135 -13.16 25.70 -0.39
CA TYR A 135 -14.25 26.12 -1.27
C TYR A 135 -14.10 25.54 -2.68
N SER A 136 -12.90 25.60 -3.25
CA SER A 136 -12.68 25.11 -4.62
C SER A 136 -12.84 23.59 -4.74
N GLU A 137 -12.38 22.82 -3.76
CA GLU A 137 -12.46 21.36 -3.79
C GLU A 137 -13.89 20.85 -3.58
N TYR A 138 -14.66 21.43 -2.66
CA TYR A 138 -16.08 21.07 -2.49
C TYR A 138 -16.92 21.44 -3.71
N LEU A 139 -16.63 22.58 -4.35
CA LEU A 139 -17.28 22.97 -5.60
C LEU A 139 -16.94 21.97 -6.72
N MET A 140 -15.66 21.66 -6.92
CA MET A 140 -15.21 20.70 -7.93
C MET A 140 -15.80 19.30 -7.67
N TYR A 141 -15.82 18.84 -6.42
CA TYR A 141 -16.44 17.57 -6.04
C TYR A 141 -17.91 17.53 -6.48
N THR A 142 -18.67 18.60 -6.23
CA THR A 142 -20.09 18.69 -6.61
C THR A 142 -20.26 18.66 -8.13
N VAL A 143 -19.52 19.51 -8.85
CA VAL A 143 -19.65 19.66 -10.31
C VAL A 143 -19.27 18.38 -11.06
N PHE A 144 -18.17 17.72 -10.66
CA PHE A 144 -17.70 16.53 -11.36
C PHE A 144 -18.45 15.24 -10.99
N MET A 145 -19.08 15.19 -9.81
CA MET A 145 -19.79 13.99 -9.37
C MET A 145 -21.27 13.96 -9.79
N LEU A 146 -21.88 15.12 -9.99
CA LEU A 146 -23.30 15.27 -10.31
C LEU A 146 -23.73 14.58 -11.61
N PRO A 147 -23.03 14.71 -12.75
CA PRO A 147 -23.45 14.06 -14.00
C PRO A 147 -23.50 12.54 -13.88
N GLY A 148 -22.45 11.93 -13.30
CA GLY A 148 -22.41 10.47 -13.11
C GLY A 148 -23.50 9.97 -12.17
N MET A 149 -23.85 10.75 -11.14
CA MET A 149 -24.90 10.39 -10.18
C MET A 149 -26.28 10.41 -10.82
N ILE A 150 -26.56 11.42 -11.64
CA ILE A 150 -27.82 11.51 -12.39
C ILE A 150 -27.96 10.30 -13.31
N ILE A 151 -26.90 9.96 -14.07
CA ILE A 151 -26.92 8.80 -14.98
C ILE A 151 -27.19 7.51 -14.20
N ALA A 152 -26.49 7.26 -13.09
CA ALA A 152 -26.67 6.03 -12.32
C ALA A 152 -28.08 5.91 -11.72
N ILE A 153 -28.66 7.00 -11.24
CA ILE A 153 -30.03 7.00 -10.68
C ILE A 153 -31.06 6.77 -11.78
N LEU A 154 -30.90 7.39 -12.95
CA LEU A 154 -31.77 7.15 -14.10
C LEU A 154 -31.70 5.70 -14.60
N LEU A 155 -30.52 5.09 -14.60
CA LEU A 155 -30.33 3.68 -14.98
C LEU A 155 -30.97 2.68 -14.00
N PHE A 156 -31.36 3.12 -12.80
CA PHE A 156 -32.12 2.33 -11.83
C PHE A 156 -33.56 2.84 -11.66
N ASP A 157 -34.09 3.55 -12.67
CA ASP A 157 -35.45 4.09 -12.71
C ASP A 157 -35.80 5.01 -11.53
N GLY A 158 -34.80 5.69 -10.96
CA GLY A 158 -34.95 6.61 -9.84
C GLY A 158 -35.25 8.06 -10.27
N ASN A 159 -35.81 8.84 -9.35
CA ASN A 159 -36.07 10.27 -9.56
C ASN A 159 -34.75 11.06 -9.60
N ILE A 160 -34.59 11.93 -10.60
CA ILE A 160 -33.42 12.80 -10.80
C ILE A 160 -33.10 13.65 -9.54
N LEU A 161 -34.11 14.04 -8.77
CA LEU A 161 -33.95 14.83 -7.54
C LEU A 161 -33.18 14.09 -6.43
N LEU A 162 -33.06 12.76 -6.51
CA LEU A 162 -32.24 11.99 -5.56
C LEU A 162 -30.74 12.28 -5.73
N ALA A 163 -30.27 12.61 -6.94
CA ALA A 163 -28.85 12.90 -7.18
C ALA A 163 -28.36 14.12 -6.36
N PRO A 164 -28.98 15.31 -6.46
CA PRO A 164 -28.57 16.45 -5.65
C PRO A 164 -28.84 16.24 -4.14
N ALA A 165 -29.86 15.46 -3.75
CA ALA A 165 -30.11 15.13 -2.36
C ALA A 165 -28.97 14.30 -1.74
N LEU A 166 -28.49 13.28 -2.44
CA LEU A 166 -27.35 12.45 -1.99
C LEU A 166 -26.04 13.22 -1.96
N LEU A 167 -25.79 14.06 -2.96
CA LEU A 167 -24.58 14.87 -3.01
C LEU A 167 -24.57 15.91 -1.89
N SER A 168 -25.70 16.56 -1.63
CA SER A 168 -25.81 17.49 -0.50
C SER A 168 -25.61 16.77 0.83
N LEU A 169 -26.15 15.56 1.01
CA LEU A 169 -25.89 14.75 2.20
C LEU A 169 -24.41 14.42 2.37
N ALA A 170 -23.75 13.96 1.31
CA ALA A 170 -22.32 13.66 1.32
C ALA A 170 -21.51 14.91 1.69
N LEU A 171 -21.74 16.03 1.02
CA LEU A 171 -21.08 17.31 1.32
C LEU A 171 -21.30 17.76 2.77
N GLY A 172 -22.53 17.62 3.27
CA GLY A 172 -22.88 17.91 4.65
C GLY A 172 -22.09 17.05 5.63
N ALA A 173 -21.94 15.75 5.36
CA ALA A 173 -21.14 14.85 6.18
C ALA A 173 -19.64 15.18 6.12
N HIS A 174 -19.08 15.39 4.93
CA HIS A 174 -17.67 15.79 4.77
C HIS A 174 -17.35 17.09 5.53
N THR A 175 -18.17 18.11 5.34
CA THR A 175 -17.98 19.41 6.01
C THR A 175 -18.22 19.32 7.53
N ALA A 176 -19.17 18.50 7.98
CA ALA A 176 -19.39 18.26 9.41
C ALA A 176 -18.16 17.61 10.06
N ILE A 177 -17.51 16.64 9.41
CA ILE A 177 -16.29 16.03 9.95
C ILE A 177 -15.11 17.01 9.96
N ASP A 178 -14.93 17.80 8.89
CA ASP A 178 -13.93 18.88 8.87
C ASP A 178 -14.16 19.85 10.05
N TYR A 179 -15.41 20.22 10.33
CA TYR A 179 -15.78 21.06 11.46
C TYR A 179 -15.53 20.41 12.83
N LEU A 180 -15.87 19.13 12.98
CA LEU A 180 -15.61 18.38 14.22
C LEU A 180 -14.12 18.30 14.50
N GLN A 181 -13.30 18.07 13.47
CA GLN A 181 -11.85 18.07 13.59
C GLN A 181 -11.30 19.46 13.95
N MET A 182 -11.85 20.52 13.35
CA MET A 182 -11.52 21.90 13.69
C MET A 182 -11.78 22.19 15.19
N LYS A 183 -12.95 21.83 15.69
CA LYS A 183 -13.31 21.94 17.13
C LYS A 183 -12.46 21.07 18.04
N TRP A 184 -12.10 19.87 17.57
CA TRP A 184 -11.22 18.97 18.31
C TRP A 184 -9.84 19.59 18.48
N PHE A 185 -9.34 20.23 17.42
CA PHE A 185 -8.07 20.95 17.46
C PHE A 185 -8.12 22.12 18.46
N GLU A 186 -9.19 22.92 18.48
CA GLU A 186 -9.34 24.01 19.46
C GLU A 186 -9.23 23.53 20.91
N LYS A 187 -9.76 22.34 21.21
CA LYS A 187 -9.77 21.80 22.57
C LYS A 187 -8.52 21.02 22.97
N ARG A 188 -7.90 20.31 22.02
CA ARG A 188 -6.85 19.31 22.31
C ARG A 188 -5.57 19.51 21.51
N HIS A 189 -5.47 20.54 20.67
CA HIS A 189 -4.33 20.85 19.80
C HIS A 189 -3.78 19.63 19.03
N THR A 190 -4.66 18.72 18.65
CA THR A 190 -4.33 17.47 17.96
C THR A 190 -5.29 17.21 16.81
N LEU A 191 -4.78 16.63 15.71
CA LEU A 191 -5.56 16.26 14.52
C LEU A 191 -5.60 14.72 14.42
N PRO A 192 -6.52 14.05 15.14
CA PRO A 192 -6.51 12.59 15.25
C PRO A 192 -6.71 11.91 13.91
N LEU A 193 -7.56 12.48 13.05
CA LEU A 193 -7.87 11.87 11.77
C LEU A 193 -6.68 11.85 10.80
N ILE A 194 -5.82 12.87 10.88
CA ILE A 194 -4.61 12.96 10.06
C ILE A 194 -3.48 12.13 10.67
N LYS A 195 -3.31 12.20 12.00
CA LYS A 195 -2.29 11.43 12.71
C LYS A 195 -2.46 9.92 12.51
N HIS A 196 -3.70 9.45 12.47
CA HIS A 196 -4.03 8.04 12.32
C HIS A 196 -4.67 7.71 10.97
N ASN A 197 -4.30 8.46 9.91
CA ASN A 197 -4.89 8.32 8.57
C ASN A 197 -4.98 6.85 8.10
N ILE A 198 -3.90 6.07 8.25
CA ILE A 198 -3.88 4.64 7.86
C ILE A 198 -4.97 3.83 8.58
N LYS A 199 -5.20 4.08 9.87
CA LYS A 199 -6.24 3.38 10.64
C LYS A 199 -7.62 3.77 10.14
N ILE A 200 -7.81 5.03 9.74
CA ILE A 200 -9.10 5.53 9.26
C ILE A 200 -9.40 5.07 7.85
N VAL A 201 -8.39 5.00 6.98
CA VAL A 201 -8.50 4.33 5.68
C VAL A 201 -8.93 2.88 5.87
N PHE A 202 -8.32 2.17 6.82
CA PHE A 202 -8.70 0.78 7.15
C PHE A 202 -10.13 0.67 7.68
N ILE A 203 -10.54 1.55 8.61
CA ILE A 203 -11.93 1.59 9.11
C ILE A 203 -12.90 1.88 7.97
N SER A 204 -12.58 2.83 7.09
CA SER A 204 -13.41 3.16 5.92
C SER A 204 -13.56 1.98 4.96
N PHE A 205 -12.50 1.18 4.81
CA PHE A 205 -12.53 -0.06 4.03
C PHE A 205 -13.39 -1.14 4.69
N VAL A 206 -13.34 -1.28 6.02
CA VAL A 206 -14.22 -2.20 6.77
C VAL A 206 -15.69 -1.77 6.63
N VAL A 207 -15.98 -0.47 6.73
CA VAL A 207 -17.33 0.09 6.52
C VAL A 207 -17.83 -0.22 5.10
N PHE A 208 -16.96 -0.10 4.09
CA PHE A 208 -17.29 -0.44 2.72
C PHE A 208 -17.65 -1.92 2.56
N ILE A 209 -16.84 -2.81 3.13
CA ILE A 209 -17.12 -4.26 3.07
C ILE A 209 -18.42 -4.58 3.81
N ALA A 210 -18.67 -3.97 4.98
CA ALA A 210 -19.92 -4.15 5.70
C ALA A 210 -21.14 -3.76 4.83
N GLY A 211 -21.06 -2.65 4.09
CA GLY A 211 -22.11 -2.25 3.15
C GLY A 211 -22.40 -3.29 2.07
N ILE A 212 -21.36 -3.90 1.48
CA ILE A 212 -21.51 -4.97 0.48
C ILE A 212 -22.12 -6.22 1.11
N VAL A 213 -21.59 -6.65 2.26
CA VAL A 213 -22.07 -7.87 2.95
C VAL A 213 -23.55 -7.77 3.28
N LEU A 214 -24.01 -6.61 3.75
CA LEU A 214 -25.44 -6.39 4.02
C LEU A 214 -26.29 -6.59 2.77
N ILE A 215 -25.83 -6.09 1.61
CA ILE A 215 -26.55 -6.28 0.34
C ILE A 215 -26.53 -7.75 -0.09
N MET A 216 -25.41 -8.44 0.06
CA MET A 216 -25.31 -9.88 -0.26
C MET A 216 -26.19 -10.77 0.63
N GLN A 217 -26.57 -10.29 1.82
CA GLN A 217 -27.50 -10.97 2.72
C GLN A 217 -28.96 -10.57 2.51
N ASP A 218 -29.28 -9.89 1.40
CA ASP A 218 -30.59 -9.33 1.07
C ASP A 218 -31.10 -8.28 2.09
N TRP A 219 -30.23 -7.74 2.94
CA TRP A 219 -30.54 -6.64 3.85
C TRP A 219 -30.46 -5.30 3.11
N ILE A 220 -31.41 -5.10 2.20
CA ILE A 220 -31.55 -3.87 1.42
C ILE A 220 -32.57 -2.97 2.10
N LEU A 221 -32.11 -1.80 2.56
CA LEU A 221 -32.95 -0.82 3.24
C LEU A 221 -33.82 -0.05 2.24
N GLN A 222 -34.91 -0.66 1.78
CA GLN A 222 -35.87 -0.05 0.85
C GLN A 222 -36.38 1.35 1.26
N PRO A 223 -36.61 1.66 2.56
CA PRO A 223 -37.03 3.01 2.98
C PRO A 223 -36.02 4.11 2.62
N LEU A 224 -34.76 3.77 2.29
CA LEU A 224 -33.74 4.75 1.89
C LEU A 224 -34.15 5.59 0.70
N VAL A 225 -34.95 5.06 -0.24
CA VAL A 225 -35.42 5.83 -1.40
C VAL A 225 -36.18 7.10 -0.95
N ASN A 226 -36.97 7.00 0.11
CA ASN A 226 -37.74 8.12 0.67
C ASN A 226 -36.91 8.94 1.67
N ILE A 227 -36.09 8.28 2.49
CA ILE A 227 -35.28 8.94 3.52
C ILE A 227 -34.16 9.79 2.89
N CYS A 228 -33.61 9.39 1.74
CA CYS A 228 -32.51 10.11 1.09
C CYS A 228 -32.89 11.54 0.67
N TYR A 229 -34.18 11.89 0.54
CA TYR A 229 -34.60 13.28 0.32
C TYR A 229 -34.29 14.20 1.52
N ILE A 230 -34.15 13.66 2.73
CA ILE A 230 -33.61 14.40 3.90
C ILE A 230 -32.18 14.87 3.63
N GLY A 231 -31.49 14.29 2.64
CA GLY A 231 -30.16 14.70 2.21
C GLY A 231 -30.03 16.18 1.87
N PHE A 232 -31.10 16.85 1.47
CA PHE A 232 -31.11 18.31 1.28
C PHE A 232 -30.74 19.10 2.54
N LEU A 233 -30.90 18.54 3.75
CA LEU A 233 -30.39 19.12 5.00
C LEU A 233 -28.86 19.26 5.01
N GLY A 234 -28.15 18.57 4.12
CA GLY A 234 -26.71 18.75 3.93
C GLY A 234 -26.35 20.15 3.41
N ILE A 235 -27.26 20.84 2.70
CA ILE A 235 -27.05 22.22 2.22
C ILE A 235 -26.89 23.21 3.40
N PRO A 236 -27.85 23.32 4.34
CA PRO A 236 -27.71 24.23 5.48
C PRO A 236 -26.55 23.83 6.41
N ILE A 237 -26.25 22.54 6.56
CA ILE A 237 -25.07 22.08 7.32
C ILE A 237 -23.78 22.63 6.69
N THR A 238 -23.62 22.44 5.38
CA THR A 238 -22.48 22.91 4.60
C THR A 238 -22.34 24.43 4.71
N ALA A 239 -23.43 25.18 4.56
CA ALA A 239 -23.44 26.63 4.71
C ALA A 239 -23.02 27.09 6.11
N ALA A 240 -23.56 26.46 7.17
CA ALA A 240 -23.21 26.77 8.55
C ALA A 240 -21.72 26.51 8.86
N VAL A 241 -21.17 25.40 8.35
CA VAL A 241 -19.76 25.08 8.50
C VAL A 241 -18.89 26.12 7.78
N PHE A 242 -19.23 26.51 6.54
CA PHE A 242 -18.49 27.53 5.82
C PHE A 242 -18.46 28.89 6.54
N MET A 243 -19.57 29.29 7.16
CA MET A 243 -19.60 30.49 8.00
C MET A 243 -18.62 30.39 9.19
N LYS A 244 -18.49 29.21 9.80
CA LYS A 244 -17.54 28.98 10.91
C LYS A 244 -16.09 28.91 10.44
N ILE A 245 -15.81 28.28 9.30
CA ILE A 245 -14.49 28.24 8.66
C ILE A 245 -13.94 29.65 8.42
N ASN A 246 -14.80 30.59 7.99
CA ASN A 246 -14.40 31.98 7.74
C ASN A 246 -13.99 32.75 9.01
N ARG A 247 -14.35 32.27 10.20
CA ARG A 247 -14.03 32.91 11.50
C ARG A 247 -12.94 32.16 12.28
N TYR A 248 -12.44 31.05 11.77
CA TYR A 248 -11.49 30.22 12.50
C TYR A 248 -10.10 30.87 12.57
N PRO A 249 -9.51 31.06 13.76
CA PRO A 249 -8.22 31.76 13.91
C PRO A 249 -7.01 30.82 13.84
N TYR A 250 -7.14 29.54 14.21
CA TYR A 250 -6.00 28.63 14.39
C TYR A 250 -5.52 27.91 13.12
N PHE A 251 -5.78 28.47 11.93
CA PHE A 251 -5.40 27.85 10.66
C PHE A 251 -3.89 27.60 10.53
N SER A 252 -3.07 28.54 10.98
CA SER A 252 -1.61 28.44 10.88
C SER A 252 -1.07 27.28 11.71
N GLU A 253 -1.45 27.20 12.99
CA GLU A 253 -1.01 26.16 13.93
C GLU A 253 -1.47 24.77 13.48
N ALA A 254 -2.75 24.62 13.13
CA ALA A 254 -3.31 23.36 12.66
C ALA A 254 -2.60 22.87 11.38
N SER A 255 -2.24 23.80 10.49
CA SER A 255 -1.53 23.48 9.25
C SER A 255 -0.10 23.03 9.51
N GLN A 256 0.63 23.72 10.38
CA GLN A 256 1.99 23.32 10.76
C GLN A 256 2.00 21.93 11.39
N LEU A 257 1.03 21.62 12.26
CA LEU A 257 0.89 20.29 12.84
C LEU A 257 0.60 19.24 11.76
N SER A 258 -0.31 19.52 10.82
CA SER A 258 -0.62 18.61 9.72
C SER A 258 0.59 18.34 8.81
N ILE A 259 1.42 19.36 8.55
CA ILE A 259 2.68 19.24 7.79
C ILE A 259 3.69 18.40 8.57
N ASN A 260 3.75 18.53 9.90
CA ASN A 260 4.63 17.70 10.73
C ASN A 260 4.21 16.22 10.69
N TYR A 261 2.92 15.92 10.76
CA TYR A 261 2.42 14.55 10.57
C TYR A 261 2.71 14.02 9.16
N PHE A 262 2.56 14.84 8.12
CA PHE A 262 2.92 14.47 6.76
C PHE A 262 4.42 14.17 6.61
N ASN A 263 5.29 15.00 7.18
CA ASN A 263 6.74 14.74 7.16
C ASN A 263 7.09 13.46 7.93
N GLN A 264 6.48 13.22 9.10
CA GLN A 264 6.65 11.97 9.85
C GLN A 264 6.21 10.75 9.03
N MET A 265 5.09 10.85 8.31
CA MET A 265 4.60 9.80 7.43
C MET A 265 5.57 9.54 6.27
N ILE A 266 6.08 10.58 5.60
CA ILE A 266 7.07 10.44 4.52
C ILE A 266 8.37 9.80 5.03
N SER A 267 8.86 10.24 6.19
CA SER A 267 10.04 9.67 6.84
C SER A 267 9.81 8.20 7.21
N ALA A 268 8.60 7.83 7.63
CA ALA A 268 8.24 6.44 7.93
C ALA A 268 8.00 5.58 6.67
N ALA A 269 7.50 6.17 5.58
CA ALA A 269 7.19 5.50 4.31
C ALA A 269 8.41 5.26 3.41
N GLY A 270 9.57 5.84 3.76
CA GLY A 270 10.86 5.45 3.20
C GLY A 270 11.25 6.11 1.88
N THR A 271 11.29 7.43 1.89
CA THR A 271 12.09 8.19 0.93
C THR A 271 13.55 8.23 1.41
N GLY A 272 14.40 7.38 0.85
CA GLY A 272 15.88 7.44 0.95
C GLY A 272 16.51 7.04 2.30
N ASP A 273 16.16 7.72 3.39
CA ASP A 273 16.89 7.64 4.68
C ASP A 273 16.39 6.53 5.63
N SER A 274 15.20 5.97 5.40
CA SER A 274 14.62 4.95 6.30
C SER A 274 15.27 3.58 6.16
N ALA A 275 15.78 3.25 4.97
CA ALA A 275 16.52 2.00 4.72
C ALA A 275 17.77 1.89 5.60
N PHE A 276 18.33 3.05 5.99
CA PHE A 276 19.44 3.17 6.93
C PHE A 276 18.94 3.11 8.38
N GLN A 277 17.91 3.88 8.76
CA GLN A 277 17.36 3.84 10.13
C GLN A 277 16.78 2.48 10.55
N ASP A 278 16.31 1.67 9.60
CA ASP A 278 15.80 0.31 9.85
C ASP A 278 16.90 -0.71 10.19
N VAL A 279 18.16 -0.37 9.91
CA VAL A 279 19.34 -1.24 10.04
C VAL A 279 20.35 -0.72 11.06
N VAL A 280 20.34 0.58 11.38
CA VAL A 280 21.22 1.19 12.39
C VAL A 280 20.91 0.66 13.80
N ILE A 281 21.96 0.21 14.49
CA ILE A 281 21.93 -0.28 15.86
C ILE A 281 21.64 0.90 16.80
N ARG A 282 20.64 0.77 17.68
CA ARG A 282 20.34 1.78 18.71
C ARG A 282 21.04 1.41 20.02
N ASP A 283 21.44 2.42 20.81
CA ASP A 283 22.20 2.22 22.06
C ASP A 283 21.54 1.26 23.07
N LYS A 284 20.20 1.17 23.04
CA LYS A 284 19.43 0.22 23.89
C LYS A 284 19.66 -1.26 23.52
N ASP A 285 19.98 -1.57 22.27
CA ASP A 285 20.23 -2.94 21.80
C ASP A 285 21.65 -3.42 22.24
N ILE A 286 22.52 -2.50 22.70
CA ILE A 286 23.83 -2.80 23.29
C ILE A 286 23.68 -3.17 24.77
N ALA A 287 22.70 -2.59 25.47
CA ALA A 287 22.46 -2.81 26.90
C ALA A 287 21.89 -4.20 27.24
N GLU A 288 21.17 -4.87 26.32
CA GLU A 288 20.69 -6.25 26.53
C GLU A 288 21.83 -7.30 26.52
N MET A 289 23.04 -6.95 26.06
CA MET A 289 24.16 -7.88 25.92
C MET A 289 24.86 -8.26 27.25
N THR A 290 24.71 -7.47 28.31
CA THR A 290 25.45 -7.68 29.57
C THR A 290 24.88 -8.81 30.44
N SER A 291 23.70 -9.36 30.12
CA SER A 291 23.04 -10.38 30.97
C SER A 291 23.23 -11.84 30.53
N ASP A 292 23.75 -12.12 29.34
CA ASP A 292 23.56 -13.43 28.69
C ASP A 292 24.87 -14.04 28.12
N ARG A 293 25.96 -14.05 28.91
CA ARG A 293 27.27 -14.61 28.47
C ARG A 293 27.28 -16.14 28.36
N ASN A 294 26.36 -16.84 29.03
CA ASN A 294 26.34 -18.31 29.11
C ASN A 294 25.68 -19.00 27.90
N THR A 295 24.94 -18.28 27.05
CA THR A 295 24.19 -18.87 25.92
C THR A 295 25.04 -19.26 24.70
N PHE A 296 26.32 -18.86 24.66
CA PHE A 296 27.19 -19.07 23.48
C PHE A 296 28.47 -19.88 23.75
N ALA A 297 28.61 -20.48 24.93
CA ALA A 297 29.84 -21.13 25.38
C ALA A 297 30.34 -22.26 24.45
N ASN A 298 29.43 -22.96 23.74
CA ASN A 298 29.76 -24.11 22.89
C ASN A 298 29.93 -23.77 21.39
N ARG A 299 29.93 -22.49 20.99
CA ARG A 299 30.06 -22.10 19.57
C ARG A 299 31.45 -21.49 19.31
N HIS A 300 32.09 -21.89 18.21
CA HIS A 300 33.44 -21.43 17.86
C HIS A 300 33.53 -20.85 16.43
N GLY A 301 34.44 -19.89 16.23
CA GLY A 301 34.75 -19.29 14.93
C GLY A 301 33.56 -18.56 14.28
N TYR A 302 33.30 -18.84 12.99
CA TYR A 302 32.23 -18.20 12.22
C TYR A 302 30.81 -18.51 12.74
N GLU A 303 30.63 -19.64 13.42
CA GLU A 303 29.34 -20.00 13.99
C GLU A 303 29.00 -19.14 15.22
N TYR A 304 30.00 -18.84 16.05
CA TYR A 304 29.87 -17.88 17.15
C TYR A 304 29.57 -16.47 16.62
N LEU A 305 30.31 -16.04 15.59
CA LEU A 305 30.13 -14.71 14.99
C LEU A 305 28.72 -14.50 14.42
N ASN A 306 28.20 -15.47 13.65
CA ASN A 306 26.84 -15.36 13.13
C ASN A 306 25.79 -15.50 14.24
N ALA A 307 25.99 -16.39 15.22
CA ALA A 307 25.06 -16.54 16.34
C ALA A 307 24.92 -15.24 17.16
N LEU A 308 26.05 -14.58 17.44
CA LEU A 308 26.08 -13.28 18.12
C LEU A 308 25.41 -12.19 17.27
N PHE A 309 25.67 -12.17 15.96
CA PHE A 309 25.05 -11.24 15.02
C PHE A 309 23.52 -11.36 15.01
N PHE A 310 23.00 -12.58 14.83
CA PHE A 310 21.56 -12.82 14.79
C PHE A 310 20.90 -12.58 16.15
N HIS A 311 21.59 -12.87 17.26
CA HIS A 311 21.08 -12.55 18.59
C HIS A 311 21.00 -11.03 18.80
N ARG A 312 22.06 -10.28 18.47
CA ARG A 312 22.12 -8.81 18.54
C ARG A 312 21.06 -8.14 17.67
N GLN A 313 20.65 -8.77 16.57
CA GLN A 313 19.69 -8.23 15.61
C GLN A 313 18.33 -8.90 15.61
N LYS A 314 17.99 -9.66 16.66
CA LYS A 314 16.66 -10.29 16.80
C LYS A 314 15.54 -9.31 16.49
N ARG A 315 15.66 -8.04 16.88
CA ARG A 315 14.70 -6.98 16.56
C ARG A 315 14.49 -6.73 15.06
N ILE A 316 15.57 -6.70 14.27
CA ILE A 316 15.54 -6.40 12.83
C ILE A 316 14.86 -7.53 12.05
N PHE A 317 15.03 -8.77 12.50
CA PHE A 317 14.38 -9.94 11.90
C PHE A 317 12.97 -10.19 12.48
N PHE A 318 12.80 -10.10 13.80
CA PHE A 318 11.57 -10.50 14.49
C PHE A 318 10.46 -9.45 14.44
N ARG A 319 10.75 -8.14 14.48
CA ARG A 319 9.69 -7.12 14.43
C ARG A 319 8.94 -7.11 13.08
N PRO A 320 9.62 -7.19 11.92
CA PRO A 320 8.94 -7.32 10.63
C PRO A 320 8.15 -8.62 10.52
N VAL A 321 8.72 -9.76 10.95
CA VAL A 321 7.98 -11.04 11.01
C VAL A 321 6.72 -10.88 11.86
N ARG A 322 6.83 -10.39 13.09
CA ARG A 322 5.71 -10.20 14.01
C ARG A 322 4.64 -9.27 13.44
N ASN A 323 5.02 -8.15 12.85
CA ASN A 323 4.06 -7.22 12.26
C ASN A 323 3.35 -7.84 11.04
N ARG A 324 4.08 -8.57 10.18
CA ARG A 324 3.49 -9.31 9.05
C ARG A 324 2.56 -10.41 9.53
N LEU A 325 2.94 -11.14 10.58
CA LEU A 325 2.09 -12.13 11.24
C LEU A 325 0.81 -11.48 11.75
N LEU A 326 0.87 -10.37 12.50
CA LEU A 326 -0.32 -9.67 12.99
C LEU A 326 -1.26 -9.21 11.86
N ILE A 327 -0.70 -8.73 10.75
CA ILE A 327 -1.50 -8.34 9.58
C ILE A 327 -2.14 -9.59 8.96
N LEU A 328 -1.38 -10.67 8.80
CA LEU A 328 -1.86 -11.93 8.26
C LEU A 328 -2.95 -12.55 9.15
N THR A 329 -2.77 -12.54 10.47
CA THR A 329 -3.73 -13.06 11.45
C THR A 329 -5.05 -12.28 11.36
N ALA A 330 -4.96 -10.94 11.30
CA ALA A 330 -6.13 -10.08 11.20
C ALA A 330 -6.87 -10.29 9.87
N LEU A 331 -6.13 -10.39 8.76
CA LEU A 331 -6.71 -10.64 7.44
C LEU A 331 -7.36 -12.02 7.36
N ALA A 332 -6.70 -13.07 7.85
CA ALA A 332 -7.24 -14.42 7.86
C ALA A 332 -8.52 -14.52 8.69
N LEU A 333 -8.52 -13.96 9.91
CA LEU A 333 -9.72 -13.91 10.75
C LEU A 333 -10.86 -13.15 10.07
N PHE A 334 -10.55 -12.01 9.45
CA PHE A 334 -11.53 -11.22 8.73
C PHE A 334 -12.15 -11.99 7.56
N ILE A 335 -11.35 -12.67 6.73
CA ILE A 335 -11.83 -13.50 5.62
C ILE A 335 -12.70 -14.65 6.13
N ILE A 336 -12.29 -15.34 7.19
CA ILE A 336 -13.04 -16.47 7.76
C ILE A 336 -14.39 -16.01 8.31
N ILE A 337 -14.41 -14.91 9.07
CA ILE A 337 -15.64 -14.33 9.63
C ILE A 337 -16.58 -13.89 8.51
N LEU A 338 -16.06 -13.17 7.51
CA LEU A 338 -16.84 -12.76 6.35
C LEU A 338 -17.41 -13.94 5.57
N GLY A 339 -16.59 -14.95 5.27
CA GLY A 339 -17.04 -16.14 4.54
C GLY A 339 -18.15 -16.88 5.29
N ARG A 340 -18.06 -16.95 6.62
CA ARG A 340 -19.14 -17.53 7.44
C ARG A 340 -20.44 -16.73 7.36
N ILE A 341 -20.36 -15.40 7.35
CA ILE A 341 -21.51 -14.50 7.29
C ILE A 341 -22.19 -14.55 5.92
N ILE A 342 -21.42 -14.59 4.83
CA ILE A 342 -21.94 -14.56 3.45
C ILE A 342 -22.53 -15.92 3.02
N LYS A 343 -22.27 -17.01 3.76
CA LYS A 343 -22.55 -18.40 3.34
C LYS A 343 -21.98 -18.65 1.93
N VAL A 344 -20.66 -18.83 1.88
CA VAL A 344 -19.91 -19.17 0.66
C VAL A 344 -20.67 -20.23 -0.15
N SER A 345 -21.20 -19.86 -1.31
CA SER A 345 -21.85 -20.79 -2.24
C SER A 345 -20.80 -21.68 -2.91
N ASP A 346 -21.21 -22.82 -3.48
CA ASP A 346 -20.32 -23.76 -4.18
C ASP A 346 -19.51 -23.09 -5.33
N GLN A 347 -19.99 -21.97 -5.89
CA GLN A 347 -19.26 -21.18 -6.88
C GLN A 347 -18.08 -20.37 -6.30
N ALA A 348 -18.15 -19.95 -5.04
CA ALA A 348 -17.04 -19.31 -4.36
C ALA A 348 -15.96 -20.33 -3.95
N ALA A 349 -16.33 -21.61 -3.79
CA ALA A 349 -15.36 -22.70 -3.68
C ALA A 349 -14.56 -22.92 -4.97
N ALA A 350 -15.18 -22.78 -6.15
CA ALA A 350 -14.47 -22.84 -7.43
C ALA A 350 -13.45 -21.69 -7.61
N SER A 351 -13.70 -20.53 -6.99
CA SER A 351 -12.79 -19.38 -6.99
C SER A 351 -11.53 -19.60 -6.14
N LEU A 352 -11.49 -20.60 -5.25
CA LEU A 352 -10.27 -20.94 -4.49
C LEU A 352 -9.17 -21.54 -5.37
N ASN A 353 -9.53 -22.18 -6.49
CA ASN A 353 -8.55 -22.63 -7.47
C ASN A 353 -7.72 -21.45 -8.02
N ALA A 354 -8.29 -20.24 -8.09
CA ALA A 354 -7.59 -19.02 -8.47
C ALA A 354 -6.75 -18.39 -7.33
N LEU A 355 -6.92 -18.82 -6.07
CA LEU A 355 -6.13 -18.34 -4.95
C LEU A 355 -4.76 -19.04 -4.86
N PHE A 356 -4.63 -20.29 -5.33
CA PHE A 356 -3.37 -21.04 -5.23
C PHE A 356 -2.22 -20.41 -6.04
N PRO A 357 -2.41 -19.98 -7.30
CA PRO A 357 -1.37 -19.24 -8.03
C PRO A 357 -1.00 -17.92 -7.35
N GLY A 358 -1.96 -17.27 -6.69
CA GLY A 358 -1.74 -16.08 -5.86
C GLY A 358 -0.84 -16.30 -4.65
N LEU A 359 -0.72 -17.55 -4.14
CA LEU A 359 0.15 -17.87 -3.00
C LEU A 359 1.63 -17.60 -3.31
N VAL A 360 2.06 -17.77 -4.56
CA VAL A 360 3.43 -17.47 -5.00
C VAL A 360 3.75 -16.00 -4.78
N PHE A 361 2.82 -15.13 -5.16
CA PHE A 361 2.96 -13.69 -5.01
C PHE A 361 2.88 -13.25 -3.54
N ILE A 362 1.97 -13.86 -2.77
CA ILE A 362 1.88 -13.64 -1.32
C ILE A 362 3.21 -14.00 -0.65
N MET A 363 3.78 -15.17 -0.96
CA MET A 363 5.06 -15.63 -0.42
C MET A 363 6.23 -14.72 -0.83
N TYR A 364 6.23 -14.20 -2.06
CA TYR A 364 7.22 -13.23 -2.53
C TYR A 364 7.20 -11.95 -1.68
N ILE A 365 6.02 -11.37 -1.42
CA ILE A 365 5.86 -10.16 -0.58
C ILE A 365 6.21 -10.45 0.89
N MET A 366 5.84 -11.63 1.39
CA MET A 366 6.04 -12.03 2.78
C MET A 366 7.48 -12.34 3.13
N ASN A 367 8.34 -12.62 2.15
CA ASN A 367 9.74 -12.94 2.36
C ASN A 367 10.56 -11.72 2.87
N ILE A 368 11.53 -11.98 3.75
CA ILE A 368 12.36 -10.94 4.40
C ILE A 368 13.75 -10.81 3.75
N GLY A 369 14.05 -11.62 2.74
CA GLY A 369 15.36 -11.74 2.08
C GLY A 369 16.07 -10.41 1.79
N ILE A 370 15.42 -9.44 1.15
CA ILE A 370 16.04 -8.12 0.84
C ILE A 370 16.46 -7.38 2.11
N ARG A 371 15.58 -7.31 3.12
CA ARG A 371 15.85 -6.62 4.38
C ARG A 371 16.94 -7.34 5.18
N ALA A 372 16.92 -8.67 5.15
CA ALA A 372 17.90 -9.54 5.81
C ALA A 372 19.31 -9.34 5.24
N THR A 373 19.47 -9.44 3.91
CA THR A 373 20.77 -9.29 3.24
C THR A 373 21.32 -7.88 3.37
N ARG A 374 20.45 -6.87 3.34
CA ARG A 374 20.80 -5.47 3.62
C ARG A 374 21.36 -5.30 5.04
N SER A 375 20.72 -5.91 6.05
CA SER A 375 21.20 -5.87 7.44
C SER A 375 22.53 -6.60 7.62
N LEU A 376 22.69 -7.77 6.97
CA LEU A 376 23.94 -8.54 6.97
C LEU A 376 25.10 -7.71 6.41
N PHE A 377 24.87 -6.99 5.32
CA PHE A 377 25.89 -6.13 4.73
C PHE A 377 26.32 -5.02 5.67
N TYR A 378 25.39 -4.16 6.09
CA TYR A 378 25.75 -2.94 6.81
C TYR A 378 26.34 -3.20 8.20
N ASN A 379 25.80 -4.19 8.91
CA ASN A 379 26.15 -4.39 10.31
C ASN A 379 27.21 -5.47 10.54
N CYS A 380 27.62 -6.20 9.51
CA CYS A 380 28.60 -7.28 9.63
C CYS A 380 29.57 -7.34 8.46
N ASP A 381 29.09 -7.50 7.24
CA ASP A 381 30.00 -7.79 6.12
C ASP A 381 30.79 -6.55 5.65
N ALA A 382 30.26 -5.34 5.78
CA ALA A 382 30.94 -4.11 5.34
C ALA A 382 32.26 -3.84 6.09
N SER A 383 32.38 -4.27 7.35
CA SER A 383 33.62 -4.19 8.12
C SER A 383 34.50 -5.43 7.90
N LEU A 384 33.91 -6.63 7.87
CA LEU A 384 34.66 -7.88 7.77
C LEU A 384 35.23 -8.17 6.39
N LEU A 385 34.58 -7.71 5.30
CA LEU A 385 35.04 -7.93 3.93
C LEU A 385 36.33 -7.20 3.57
N GLN A 386 36.81 -6.29 4.42
CA GLN A 386 38.11 -5.66 4.29
C GLN A 386 39.25 -6.64 4.59
N TYR A 387 39.00 -7.67 5.40
CA TYR A 387 40.02 -8.62 5.83
C TYR A 387 40.12 -9.85 4.91
N SER A 388 41.35 -10.28 4.63
CA SER A 388 41.63 -11.43 3.74
C SER A 388 41.12 -12.76 4.29
N PHE A 389 41.13 -12.96 5.62
CA PHE A 389 40.63 -14.19 6.26
C PHE A 389 39.13 -14.42 6.00
N TYR A 390 38.34 -13.34 5.88
CA TYR A 390 36.91 -13.41 5.65
C TYR A 390 36.55 -13.68 4.18
N ARG A 391 37.49 -13.41 3.26
CA ARG A 391 37.32 -13.61 1.81
C ARG A 391 37.78 -14.99 1.31
N ARG A 392 38.27 -15.86 2.19
CA ARG A 392 38.66 -17.23 1.84
C ARG A 392 37.43 -18.02 1.39
N LYS A 393 37.60 -18.88 0.37
CA LYS A 393 36.51 -19.70 -0.21
C LYS A 393 35.73 -20.46 0.87
N ASP A 394 36.42 -21.13 1.78
CA ASP A 394 35.79 -21.95 2.82
C ASP A 394 35.02 -21.09 3.84
N ALA A 395 35.53 -19.91 4.16
CA ALA A 395 34.86 -18.96 5.05
C ALA A 395 33.58 -18.40 4.43
N VAL A 396 33.62 -18.01 3.16
CA VAL A 396 32.45 -17.49 2.42
C VAL A 396 31.35 -18.55 2.34
N LEU A 397 31.70 -19.79 2.00
CA LEU A 397 30.74 -20.89 1.89
C LEU A 397 30.17 -21.30 3.26
N LYS A 398 31.00 -21.34 4.31
CA LYS A 398 30.53 -21.62 5.67
C LYS A 398 29.57 -20.54 6.18
N ASN A 399 29.87 -19.26 5.95
CA ASN A 399 28.98 -18.15 6.29
C ASN A 399 27.67 -18.20 5.48
N PHE A 400 27.75 -18.54 4.18
CA PHE A 400 26.56 -18.71 3.34
C PHE A 400 25.63 -19.79 3.91
N ALA A 401 26.15 -20.98 4.24
CA ALA A 401 25.34 -22.08 4.79
C ALA A 401 24.66 -21.72 6.11
N ILE A 402 25.39 -21.09 7.04
CA ILE A 402 24.84 -20.66 8.33
C ILE A 402 23.72 -19.63 8.13
N ARG A 403 23.96 -18.62 7.27
CA ARG A 403 22.98 -17.55 7.00
C ARG A 403 21.77 -18.06 6.24
N LEU A 404 21.96 -19.02 5.34
CA LEU A 404 20.85 -19.67 4.64
C LEU A 404 19.92 -20.37 5.63
N ARG A 405 20.47 -21.15 6.57
CA ARG A 405 19.68 -21.82 7.61
C ARG A 405 18.85 -20.84 8.44
N HIS A 406 19.46 -19.73 8.86
CA HIS A 406 18.75 -18.69 9.60
C HIS A 406 17.66 -18.02 8.77
N LEU A 407 17.96 -17.63 7.52
CA LEU A 407 16.99 -16.97 6.65
C LEU A 407 15.80 -17.88 6.32
N VAL A 408 16.06 -19.16 6.02
CA VAL A 408 15.02 -20.17 5.83
C VAL A 408 14.17 -20.29 7.08
N THR A 409 14.76 -20.36 8.27
CA THR A 409 14.01 -20.46 9.53
C THR A 409 13.06 -19.26 9.72
N TYR A 410 13.54 -18.03 9.49
CA TYR A 410 12.72 -16.82 9.64
C TYR A 410 11.60 -16.72 8.61
N ASN A 411 11.83 -17.16 7.37
CA ASN A 411 10.81 -17.19 6.33
C ASN A 411 9.85 -18.39 6.46
N MET A 412 10.25 -19.46 7.15
CA MET A 412 9.41 -20.63 7.37
C MET A 412 8.33 -20.38 8.43
N ILE A 413 8.57 -19.48 9.39
CA ILE A 413 7.56 -19.06 10.38
C ILE A 413 6.29 -18.49 9.71
N PRO A 414 6.36 -17.42 8.88
CA PRO A 414 5.17 -16.90 8.21
C PRO A 414 4.54 -17.91 7.24
N ALA A 415 5.34 -18.76 6.60
CA ALA A 415 4.85 -19.83 5.73
C ALA A 415 3.99 -20.84 6.52
N ALA A 416 4.48 -21.32 7.66
CA ALA A 416 3.78 -22.26 8.52
C ALA A 416 2.47 -21.68 9.07
N VAL A 417 2.48 -20.41 9.50
CA VAL A 417 1.26 -19.72 9.96
C VAL A 417 0.24 -19.58 8.83
N LEU A 418 0.68 -19.29 7.61
CA LEU A 418 -0.19 -19.24 6.44
C LEU A 418 -0.81 -20.61 6.13
N CYS A 419 -0.05 -21.71 6.24
CA CYS A 419 -0.58 -23.07 6.11
C CYS A 419 -1.66 -23.38 7.16
N ILE A 420 -1.47 -22.94 8.41
CA ILE A 420 -2.49 -23.08 9.46
C ILE A 420 -3.75 -22.31 9.10
N TYR A 421 -3.63 -21.07 8.62
CA TYR A 421 -4.81 -20.27 8.24
C TYR A 421 -5.56 -20.81 7.03
N LEU A 422 -4.85 -21.34 6.03
CA LEU A 422 -5.50 -22.04 4.92
C LEU A 422 -6.27 -23.26 5.43
N THR A 423 -5.64 -24.07 6.29
CA THR A 423 -6.27 -25.26 6.87
C THR A 423 -7.52 -24.93 7.69
N VAL A 424 -7.42 -23.94 8.58
CA VAL A 424 -8.54 -23.49 9.44
C VAL A 424 -9.62 -22.83 8.59
N GLY A 425 -9.25 -22.03 7.59
CA GLY A 425 -10.22 -21.37 6.72
C GLY A 425 -11.04 -22.37 5.90
N ILE A 426 -10.38 -23.35 5.30
CA ILE A 426 -11.03 -24.41 4.50
C ILE A 426 -11.99 -25.24 5.37
N SER A 427 -11.57 -25.63 6.58
CA SER A 427 -12.40 -26.42 7.48
C SER A 427 -13.60 -25.63 8.03
N VAL A 428 -13.40 -24.38 8.46
CA VAL A 428 -14.48 -23.55 9.02
C VAL A 428 -15.52 -23.18 7.96
N LEU A 429 -15.08 -22.94 6.72
CA LEU A 429 -15.96 -22.59 5.60
C LEU A 429 -16.54 -23.82 4.88
N HIS A 430 -16.20 -25.05 5.31
CA HIS A 430 -16.69 -26.32 4.74
C HIS A 430 -16.46 -26.43 3.22
N ILE A 431 -15.32 -25.94 2.75
CA ILE A 431 -15.00 -25.95 1.31
C ILE A 431 -14.62 -27.38 0.89
N PRO A 432 -15.22 -27.92 -0.19
CA PRO A 432 -14.91 -29.27 -0.68
C PRO A 432 -13.55 -29.30 -1.40
N ILE A 433 -12.47 -29.54 -0.64
CA ILE A 433 -11.11 -29.75 -1.18
C ILE A 433 -10.63 -31.14 -0.77
N SER A 434 -9.96 -31.85 -1.69
CA SER A 434 -9.39 -33.16 -1.39
C SER A 434 -8.21 -33.04 -0.39
N ALA A 435 -8.03 -34.04 0.47
CA ALA A 435 -6.90 -34.06 1.40
C ALA A 435 -5.53 -34.03 0.68
N ALA A 436 -5.47 -34.59 -0.54
CA ALA A 436 -4.28 -34.56 -1.37
C ALA A 436 -3.93 -33.14 -1.85
N ASP A 437 -4.90 -32.39 -2.37
CA ASP A 437 -4.69 -31.01 -2.86
C ASP A 437 -4.28 -30.07 -1.73
N MET A 438 -4.82 -30.30 -0.53
CA MET A 438 -4.45 -29.57 0.66
C MET A 438 -2.99 -29.85 1.08
N ALA A 439 -2.56 -31.12 1.11
CA ALA A 439 -1.18 -31.49 1.42
C ALA A 439 -0.20 -30.91 0.39
N ILE A 440 -0.56 -31.02 -0.89
CA ILE A 440 0.17 -30.47 -2.04
C ILE A 440 0.37 -28.95 -1.91
N SER A 441 -0.67 -28.24 -1.45
CA SER A 441 -0.63 -26.79 -1.23
C SER A 441 0.31 -26.40 -0.08
N ILE A 442 0.26 -27.13 1.03
CA ILE A 442 1.15 -26.92 2.18
C ILE A 442 2.62 -27.11 1.76
N ILE A 443 2.90 -28.20 1.03
CA ILE A 443 4.25 -28.48 0.52
C ILE A 443 4.74 -27.34 -0.38
N THR A 444 3.88 -26.83 -1.25
CA THR A 444 4.20 -25.73 -2.17
C THR A 444 4.56 -24.44 -1.44
N ILE A 445 3.80 -24.07 -0.41
CA ILE A 445 4.07 -22.87 0.40
C ILE A 445 5.43 -22.96 1.09
N LEU A 446 5.75 -24.14 1.64
CA LEU A 446 7.03 -24.38 2.30
C LEU A 446 8.20 -24.33 1.29
N LEU A 447 8.04 -24.93 0.11
CA LEU A 447 9.03 -24.88 -0.96
C LEU A 447 9.30 -23.45 -1.46
N LEU A 448 8.25 -22.66 -1.66
CA LEU A 448 8.36 -21.25 -2.05
C LEU A 448 9.09 -20.43 -0.99
N SER A 449 8.88 -20.70 0.30
CA SER A 449 9.61 -20.06 1.40
C SER A 449 11.12 -20.32 1.29
N VAL A 450 11.51 -21.56 0.98
CA VAL A 450 12.91 -21.93 0.76
C VAL A 450 13.46 -21.27 -0.51
N LEU A 451 12.70 -21.31 -1.62
CA LEU A 451 13.08 -20.70 -2.90
C LEU A 451 13.45 -19.22 -2.73
N PHE A 452 12.57 -18.42 -2.12
CA PHE A 452 12.84 -17.00 -1.94
C PHE A 452 14.00 -16.76 -0.98
N SER A 453 14.15 -17.58 0.06
CA SER A 453 15.31 -17.51 0.96
C SER A 453 16.63 -17.72 0.20
N VAL A 454 16.68 -18.73 -0.67
CA VAL A 454 17.85 -19.02 -1.51
C VAL A 454 18.07 -17.89 -2.51
N HIS A 455 17.03 -17.45 -3.23
CA HIS A 455 17.10 -16.41 -4.26
C HIS A 455 17.80 -15.13 -3.78
N TYR A 456 17.30 -14.53 -2.69
CA TYR A 456 17.86 -13.27 -2.21
C TYR A 456 19.27 -13.41 -1.65
N LEU A 457 19.58 -14.55 -0.99
CA LEU A 457 20.91 -14.80 -0.46
C LEU A 457 21.92 -15.10 -1.57
N PHE A 458 21.52 -15.85 -2.60
CA PHE A 458 22.32 -16.09 -3.81
C PHE A 458 22.68 -14.78 -4.49
N LEU A 459 21.69 -13.93 -4.77
CA LEU A 459 21.92 -12.64 -5.42
C LEU A 459 22.85 -11.74 -4.60
N TYR A 460 22.70 -11.76 -3.27
CA TYR A 460 23.58 -11.04 -2.36
C TYR A 460 25.04 -11.49 -2.46
N TYR A 461 25.31 -12.79 -2.39
CA TYR A 461 26.68 -13.33 -2.41
C TYR A 461 27.36 -13.25 -3.78
N VAL A 462 26.59 -13.40 -4.88
CA VAL A 462 27.16 -13.38 -6.22
C VAL A 462 27.35 -11.96 -6.76
N PHE A 463 26.37 -11.07 -6.55
CA PHE A 463 26.39 -9.75 -7.19
C PHE A 463 26.80 -8.60 -6.26
N GLN A 464 26.66 -8.77 -4.95
CA GLN A 464 26.87 -7.77 -3.90
C GLN A 464 26.32 -6.39 -4.30
N PRO A 465 25.02 -6.13 -4.10
CA PRO A 465 24.33 -4.96 -4.65
C PRO A 465 24.51 -3.67 -3.84
N PHE A 466 24.99 -3.78 -2.60
CA PHE A 466 25.03 -2.69 -1.64
C PHE A 466 26.39 -2.00 -1.62
N THR A 467 26.38 -0.67 -1.62
CA THR A 467 27.57 0.18 -1.46
C THR A 467 27.52 0.92 -0.12
N LYS A 468 28.62 1.58 0.27
CA LYS A 468 28.66 2.42 1.50
C LYS A 468 27.70 3.61 1.45
N ASP A 469 27.30 4.06 0.25
CA ASP A 469 26.42 5.22 0.02
C ASP A 469 24.93 4.87 -0.04
N TYR A 470 24.52 3.76 0.57
CA TYR A 470 23.11 3.38 0.84
C TYR A 470 22.19 3.15 -0.37
N ASN A 471 22.68 3.30 -1.59
CA ASN A 471 21.91 3.09 -2.82
C ASN A 471 22.28 1.77 -3.50
N GLU A 472 21.27 0.97 -3.84
CA GLU A 472 21.43 -0.19 -4.72
C GLU A 472 21.83 0.30 -6.11
N LYS A 473 23.09 0.08 -6.50
CA LYS A 473 23.61 0.52 -7.81
C LYS A 473 23.81 -0.61 -8.80
N ASN A 474 23.76 -1.89 -8.37
CA ASN A 474 24.06 -2.99 -9.28
C ASN A 474 22.84 -3.31 -10.19
N PRO A 475 22.89 -2.97 -11.49
CA PRO A 475 21.75 -3.16 -12.39
C PRO A 475 21.37 -4.63 -12.54
N PHE A 476 22.32 -5.57 -12.45
CA PHE A 476 22.03 -7.00 -12.56
C PHE A 476 21.18 -7.51 -11.38
N TYR A 477 21.45 -7.04 -10.16
CA TYR A 477 20.63 -7.37 -8.99
C TYR A 477 19.19 -6.88 -9.16
N THR A 478 19.02 -5.64 -9.64
CA THR A 478 17.70 -5.07 -9.91
C THR A 478 16.97 -5.79 -11.03
N ILE A 479 17.66 -6.13 -12.13
CA ILE A 479 17.08 -6.87 -13.25
C ILE A 479 16.62 -8.26 -12.81
N LEU A 480 17.45 -9.00 -12.06
CA LEU A 480 17.11 -10.35 -11.60
C LEU A 480 15.94 -10.37 -10.61
N ASN A 481 15.88 -9.41 -9.68
CA ASN A 481 14.73 -9.26 -8.78
C ASN A 481 13.45 -8.88 -9.55
N ASN A 482 13.55 -7.97 -10.51
CA ASN A 482 12.41 -7.59 -11.36
C ASN A 482 11.94 -8.76 -12.25
N ALA A 483 12.87 -9.58 -12.75
CA ALA A 483 12.53 -10.79 -13.49
C ALA A 483 11.78 -11.78 -12.59
N MET A 484 12.25 -12.00 -11.34
CA MET A 484 11.55 -12.86 -10.38
C MET A 484 10.15 -12.31 -10.04
N TYR A 485 10.01 -10.99 -9.93
CA TYR A 485 8.72 -10.34 -9.75
C TYR A 485 7.76 -10.59 -10.93
N ILE A 486 8.24 -10.46 -12.17
CA ILE A 486 7.46 -10.77 -13.38
C ILE A 486 7.07 -12.25 -13.43
N VAL A 487 7.98 -13.16 -13.06
CA VAL A 487 7.66 -14.60 -12.94
C VAL A 487 6.55 -14.81 -11.91
N CYS A 488 6.62 -14.19 -10.73
CA CYS A 488 5.56 -14.32 -9.72
C CYS A 488 4.21 -13.78 -10.22
N LEU A 489 4.20 -12.65 -10.95
CA LEU A 489 2.98 -12.07 -11.52
C LEU A 489 2.38 -12.92 -12.64
N THR A 490 3.21 -13.45 -13.53
CA THR A 490 2.75 -14.32 -14.62
C THR A 490 2.16 -15.61 -14.05
N VAL A 491 2.83 -16.21 -13.07
CA VAL A 491 2.35 -17.39 -12.36
C VAL A 491 1.02 -17.13 -11.66
N MET A 492 0.83 -15.96 -11.04
CA MET A 492 -0.45 -15.58 -10.41
C MET A 492 -1.64 -15.58 -11.39
N ASN A 493 -1.40 -15.33 -12.68
CA ASN A 493 -2.45 -15.29 -13.71
C ASN A 493 -2.64 -16.63 -14.44
N LEU A 494 -1.86 -17.67 -14.12
CA LEU A 494 -1.99 -18.98 -14.74
C LEU A 494 -3.22 -19.72 -14.19
N HIS A 495 -4.11 -20.13 -15.09
CA HIS A 495 -5.26 -20.96 -14.77
C HIS A 495 -4.90 -22.41 -15.07
N VAL A 496 -4.25 -23.07 -14.11
CA VAL A 496 -3.78 -24.46 -14.23
C VAL A 496 -4.34 -25.28 -13.07
N GLU A 497 -4.65 -26.54 -13.33
CA GLU A 497 -5.04 -27.50 -12.30
C GLU A 497 -3.97 -27.60 -11.19
N ILE A 498 -4.41 -27.71 -9.93
CA ILE A 498 -3.55 -27.63 -8.73
C ILE A 498 -2.40 -28.63 -8.81
N ALA A 499 -2.67 -29.88 -9.20
CA ALA A 499 -1.66 -30.92 -9.29
C ALA A 499 -0.52 -30.54 -10.26
N ASN A 500 -0.87 -30.05 -11.45
CA ASN A 500 0.10 -29.64 -12.47
C ASN A 500 0.88 -28.40 -12.03
N PHE A 501 0.19 -27.43 -11.41
CA PHE A 501 0.82 -26.22 -10.87
C PHE A 501 1.94 -26.56 -9.87
N VAL A 502 1.69 -27.48 -8.95
CA VAL A 502 2.69 -27.85 -7.94
C VAL A 502 3.88 -28.59 -8.55
N ILE A 503 3.65 -29.46 -9.54
CA ILE A 503 4.75 -30.10 -10.26
C ILE A 503 5.65 -29.05 -10.92
N TYR A 504 5.08 -28.03 -11.57
CA TYR A 504 5.86 -26.96 -12.18
C TYR A 504 6.64 -26.15 -11.14
N VAL A 505 6.00 -25.75 -10.03
CA VAL A 505 6.67 -25.01 -8.95
C VAL A 505 7.78 -25.84 -8.32
N PHE A 506 7.56 -27.14 -8.11
CA PHE A 506 8.53 -28.05 -7.54
C PHE A 506 9.76 -28.20 -8.44
N LEU A 507 9.55 -28.53 -9.72
CA LEU A 507 10.61 -28.66 -10.71
C LEU A 507 11.40 -27.37 -10.87
N PHE A 508 10.71 -26.22 -10.96
CA PHE A 508 11.35 -24.91 -11.03
C PHE A 508 12.18 -24.64 -9.77
N THR A 509 11.62 -24.89 -8.59
CA THR A 509 12.28 -24.63 -7.30
C THR A 509 13.57 -25.43 -7.17
N ILE A 510 13.51 -26.74 -7.44
CA ILE A 510 14.70 -27.60 -7.37
C ILE A 510 15.75 -27.15 -8.38
N THR A 511 15.37 -26.95 -9.63
CA THR A 511 16.28 -26.54 -10.70
C THR A 511 16.95 -25.21 -10.35
N TYR A 512 16.17 -24.23 -9.86
CA TYR A 512 16.66 -22.93 -9.46
C TYR A 512 17.63 -23.02 -8.27
N ILE A 513 17.29 -23.78 -7.23
CA ILE A 513 18.15 -23.95 -6.04
C ILE A 513 19.49 -24.59 -6.45
N LEU A 514 19.47 -25.62 -7.29
CA LEU A 514 20.70 -26.27 -7.76
C LEU A 514 21.59 -25.28 -8.53
N ILE A 515 21.02 -24.50 -9.46
CA ILE A 515 21.74 -23.48 -10.21
C ILE A 515 22.30 -22.41 -9.25
N ALA A 516 21.50 -21.93 -8.30
CA ALA A 516 21.89 -20.92 -7.33
C ALA A 516 23.06 -21.40 -6.45
N LEU A 517 22.97 -22.61 -5.91
CA LEU A 517 24.04 -23.21 -5.09
C LEU A 517 25.33 -23.42 -5.89
N PHE A 518 25.22 -23.90 -7.13
CA PHE A 518 26.37 -24.03 -8.03
C PHE A 518 27.04 -22.67 -8.28
N CYS A 519 26.24 -21.64 -8.56
CA CYS A 519 26.75 -20.29 -8.78
C CYS A 519 27.42 -19.71 -7.53
N VAL A 520 26.84 -19.92 -6.34
CA VAL A 520 27.46 -19.50 -5.07
C VAL A 520 28.80 -20.21 -4.88
N TYR A 521 28.85 -21.54 -5.08
CA TYR A 521 30.08 -22.32 -4.94
C TYR A 521 31.20 -21.82 -5.87
N ARG A 522 30.85 -21.48 -7.12
CA ARG A 522 31.81 -21.10 -8.16
C ARG A 522 32.22 -19.62 -8.12
N TYR A 523 31.26 -18.71 -7.91
CA TYR A 523 31.43 -17.28 -8.14
C TYR A 523 31.53 -16.45 -6.85
N ALA A 524 30.82 -16.82 -5.77
CA ALA A 524 30.82 -16.02 -4.55
C ALA A 524 32.23 -15.75 -3.96
N PRO A 525 33.20 -16.70 -3.97
CA PRO A 525 34.56 -16.43 -3.50
C PRO A 525 35.31 -15.37 -4.30
N LYS A 526 34.91 -15.15 -5.57
CA LYS A 526 35.54 -14.16 -6.46
C LYS A 526 34.84 -12.81 -6.40
N THR A 527 33.52 -12.79 -6.26
CA THR A 527 32.70 -11.59 -6.43
C THR A 527 32.23 -10.94 -5.11
N PHE A 528 32.29 -11.66 -3.99
CA PHE A 528 31.90 -11.15 -2.67
C PHE A 528 33.00 -10.27 -2.06
N ARG A 529 33.12 -9.04 -2.54
CA ARG A 529 34.07 -8.01 -2.09
C ARG A 529 33.43 -6.63 -2.17
N ILE A 530 33.78 -5.74 -1.24
CA ILE A 530 33.34 -4.33 -1.27
C ILE A 530 33.71 -3.70 -2.61
N LYS A 531 32.70 -3.14 -3.28
CA LYS A 531 32.82 -2.40 -4.54
C LYS A 531 32.88 -0.91 -4.29
#